data_AF-A0A957DQF9-F1
#
_entry.id   AF-A0A957DQF9-F1
#
_cell.length_a   1.000
_cell.length_b   1.000
_cell.length_c   1.000
_cell.angle_alpha   90.00
_cell.angle_beta   90.00
_cell.angle_gamma   90.00
#
_symmetry.space_group_name_H-M   'P 1'
#
loop_
_entity.id
_entity.type
_entity.pdbx_description
1 polymer ?
#
loop_
_entity_poly.entity_id
_entity_poly.type
_entity_poly.pdbx_seq_one_letter_code
_entity_poly.pdbx_strand_id
1 'polypeptide(L)'
;MMQFKKYDQVITADDVSLGELLRIHHRQEEINPELRLYESYLEVWSVELGGHCYIPTEYIDAYDEAAGKIYLTETLHKVQGETWDRAPSFVAGRKSRLEELPLGSHRSLLS
;
A
#
# COMPACT_ATOMS: atom_id res chain seq x y z
N MET A 1 9.19 9.25 10.94
CA MET A 1 8.22 8.19 10.58
C MET A 1 7.22 8.85 9.65
N MET A 2 7.07 8.34 8.42
CA MET A 2 6.13 8.91 7.44
C MET A 2 4.71 8.70 7.98
N GLN A 3 3.88 9.75 7.98
CA GLN A 3 2.48 9.65 8.40
C GLN A 3 1.60 9.63 7.16
N PHE A 4 1.40 8.44 6.60
CA PHE A 4 0.45 8.27 5.51
C PHE A 4 -0.97 8.59 5.97
N LYS A 5 -1.80 9.03 5.03
CA LYS A 5 -3.21 9.30 5.24
C LYS A 5 -4.05 8.28 4.48
N LYS A 6 -5.22 8.00 5.02
CA LYS A 6 -6.21 7.17 4.35
C LYS A 6 -6.61 7.85 3.03
N TYR A 7 -6.67 7.06 1.98
CA TYR A 7 -6.93 7.47 0.59
C TYR A 7 -5.79 8.22 -0.11
N ASP A 8 -4.58 8.26 0.47
CA ASP A 8 -3.41 8.65 -0.31
C ASP A 8 -3.27 7.73 -1.53
N GLN A 9 -2.96 8.31 -2.69
CA GLN A 9 -2.83 7.58 -3.94
C GLN A 9 -1.50 6.85 -3.98
N VAL A 10 -1.53 5.58 -4.37
CA VAL A 10 -0.33 4.78 -4.61
C VAL A 10 -0.01 4.84 -6.10
N ILE A 11 1.15 5.38 -6.43
CA ILE A 11 1.61 5.66 -7.79
C ILE A 11 2.82 4.78 -8.10
N THR A 12 2.80 4.09 -9.24
CA THR A 12 3.91 3.26 -9.71
C THR A 12 5.05 4.13 -10.27
N ALA A 13 6.23 3.55 -10.46
CA ALA A 13 7.40 4.25 -10.99
C ALA A 13 7.21 4.81 -12.42
N ASP A 14 6.23 4.28 -13.16
CA ASP A 14 5.79 4.76 -14.47
C ASP A 14 4.57 5.71 -14.41
N ASP A 15 4.38 6.37 -13.26
CA ASP A 15 3.36 7.39 -13.00
C ASP A 15 1.90 6.91 -13.13
N VAL A 16 1.66 5.60 -13.02
CA VAL A 16 0.31 5.05 -13.05
C VAL A 16 -0.28 5.00 -11.64
N SER A 17 -1.50 5.52 -11.49
CA SER A 17 -2.25 5.39 -10.24
C SER A 17 -2.75 3.96 -10.09
N LEU A 18 -2.18 3.25 -9.12
CA LEU A 18 -2.55 1.88 -8.80
C LEU A 18 -3.85 1.81 -7.99
N GLY A 19 -4.07 2.79 -7.10
CA GLY A 19 -5.25 2.82 -6.24
C GLY A 19 -5.07 3.69 -5.00
N GLU A 20 -5.96 3.50 -4.03
CA GLU A 20 -6.03 4.28 -2.80
C GLU A 20 -5.62 3.44 -1.58
N LEU A 21 -4.76 4.01 -0.73
CA LEU A 21 -4.33 3.38 0.51
C LEU A 21 -5.47 3.30 1.53
N LEU A 22 -5.74 2.10 2.06
CA LEU A 22 -6.77 1.89 3.07
C LEU A 22 -6.20 1.85 4.49
N ARG A 23 -5.10 1.11 4.69
CA ARG A 23 -4.46 0.84 5.98
C ARG A 23 -3.11 0.14 5.78
N ILE A 24 -2.39 -0.06 6.87
CA ILE A 24 -1.12 -0.81 6.88
C ILE A 24 -1.25 -2.06 7.75
N HIS A 25 -0.76 -3.19 7.22
CA HIS A 25 -0.61 -4.43 7.96
C HIS A 25 0.83 -4.61 8.40
N HIS A 26 1.04 -4.76 9.72
CA HIS A 26 2.35 -5.07 10.29
C HIS A 26 2.41 -6.54 10.66
N ARG A 27 3.36 -7.28 10.08
CA ARG A 27 3.64 -8.67 10.41
C ARG A 27 4.07 -8.78 11.87
N GLN A 28 3.53 -9.78 12.58
CA GLN A 28 3.94 -10.09 13.96
C GLN A 28 4.79 -11.36 14.07
N GLU A 29 4.99 -12.04 12.93
CA GLU A 29 5.84 -13.21 12.77
C GLU A 29 7.23 -12.81 12.24
N GLU A 30 8.09 -13.80 12.00
CA GLU A 30 9.45 -13.60 11.47
C GLU A 30 9.47 -12.81 10.15
N ILE A 31 10.43 -11.89 10.05
CA ILE A 31 10.71 -11.08 8.86
C ILE A 31 11.91 -11.68 8.15
N ASN A 32 11.77 -11.97 6.86
CA ASN A 32 12.82 -12.52 6.03
C ASN A 32 12.68 -12.01 4.57
N PRO A 33 13.38 -10.92 4.20
CA PRO A 33 13.29 -10.35 2.86
C PRO A 33 13.76 -11.29 1.74
N GLU A 34 14.73 -12.19 2.03
CA GLU A 34 15.20 -13.19 1.05
C GLU A 34 14.07 -14.16 0.66
N LEU A 35 13.16 -14.44 1.59
CA LEU A 35 11.94 -15.21 1.38
C LEU A 35 10.72 -14.34 1.05
N ARG A 36 10.91 -13.04 0.82
CA ARG A 36 9.85 -12.04 0.58
C ARG A 36 8.81 -11.96 1.71
N LEU A 37 9.23 -12.24 2.94
CA LEU A 37 8.45 -12.10 4.17
C LEU A 37 8.71 -10.72 4.78
N TYR A 38 8.13 -9.68 4.18
CA TYR A 38 8.38 -8.30 4.59
C TYR A 38 7.67 -7.94 5.90
N GLU A 39 8.18 -6.90 6.56
CA GLU A 39 7.67 -6.38 7.83
C GLU A 39 6.26 -5.81 7.74
N SER A 40 5.99 -4.99 6.72
CA SER A 40 4.72 -4.31 6.58
C SER A 40 4.25 -4.19 5.14
N TYR A 41 2.93 -4.13 4.96
CA TYR A 41 2.28 -4.07 3.67
C TYR A 41 1.19 -2.99 3.67
N LEU A 42 1.15 -2.19 2.62
CA LEU A 42 0.04 -1.32 2.29
C LEU A 42 -1.12 -2.18 1.77
N GLU A 43 -2.32 -2.02 2.33
CA GLU A 43 -3.55 -2.52 1.72
C GLU A 43 -4.12 -1.41 0.82
N VAL A 44 -4.17 -1.67 -0.48
CA VAL A 44 -4.60 -0.71 -1.50
C VAL A 44 -5.87 -1.21 -2.17
N TRP A 45 -6.87 -0.35 -2.30
CA TRP A 45 -8.01 -0.62 -3.18
C TRP A 45 -7.67 -0.19 -4.61
N SER A 46 -7.54 -1.16 -5.50
CA SER A 46 -7.15 -0.97 -6.89
C SER A 46 -8.29 -1.33 -7.83
N VAL A 47 -8.76 -0.36 -8.62
CA VAL A 47 -9.69 -0.63 -9.73
C VAL A 47 -8.97 -1.36 -10.86
N GLU A 48 -7.71 -1.00 -11.13
CA GLU A 48 -6.88 -1.60 -12.17
C GLU A 48 -6.67 -3.11 -11.95
N LEU A 49 -6.46 -3.52 -10.69
CA LEU A 49 -6.30 -4.93 -10.31
C LEU A 49 -7.62 -5.59 -9.86
N GLY A 50 -8.75 -4.88 -9.94
CA GLY A 50 -10.08 -5.43 -9.64
C GLY A 50 -10.36 -5.73 -8.16
N GLY A 51 -9.64 -5.12 -7.22
CA GLY A 51 -9.86 -5.31 -5.79
C GLY A 51 -8.71 -4.90 -4.88
N HIS A 52 -8.51 -5.65 -3.80
CA HIS A 52 -7.44 -5.39 -2.83
C HIS A 52 -6.08 -5.85 -3.38
N CYS A 53 -5.07 -5.00 -3.20
CA CYS A 53 -3.67 -5.30 -3.45
C CYS A 53 -2.84 -5.06 -2.17
N TYR A 54 -1.80 -5.87 -1.96
CA TYR A 54 -0.97 -5.86 -0.77
C TYR A 54 0.49 -5.61 -1.14
N ILE A 55 0.94 -4.37 -0.94
CA ILE A 55 2.23 -3.89 -1.46
C ILE A 55 3.20 -3.79 -0.28
N PRO A 56 4.36 -4.47 -0.31
CA PRO A 56 5.33 -4.35 0.76
C PRO A 56 5.89 -2.91 0.84
N THR A 57 6.04 -2.39 2.05
CA THR A 57 6.53 -1.02 2.27
C THR A 57 7.97 -0.80 1.82
N GLU A 58 8.76 -1.86 1.65
CA GLU A 58 10.11 -1.79 1.05
C GLU A 58 10.12 -1.31 -0.41
N TYR A 59 8.98 -1.39 -1.09
CA TYR A 59 8.85 -0.88 -2.47
C TYR A 59 8.43 0.59 -2.54
N ILE A 60 8.38 1.31 -1.42
CA ILE A 60 8.11 2.76 -1.40
C ILE A 60 9.40 3.51 -1.70
N ASP A 61 9.36 4.33 -2.75
CA ASP A 61 10.45 5.24 -3.12
C ASP A 61 10.34 6.57 -2.38
N ALA A 62 9.18 7.21 -2.47
CA ALA A 62 8.94 8.55 -1.93
C ALA A 62 7.50 8.74 -1.47
N TYR A 63 7.30 9.73 -0.60
CA TYR A 63 5.97 10.18 -0.18
C TYR A 63 5.85 11.69 -0.32
N ASP A 64 4.94 12.15 -1.18
CA ASP A 64 4.53 13.54 -1.27
C ASP A 64 3.28 13.73 -0.41
N GLU A 65 3.49 14.14 0.84
CA GLU A 65 2.42 14.38 1.80
C GLU A 65 1.47 15.51 1.38
N ALA A 66 1.99 16.52 0.66
CA ALA A 66 1.18 17.66 0.24
C ALA A 66 0.22 17.27 -0.89
N ALA A 67 0.66 16.39 -1.79
CA ALA A 67 -0.17 15.84 -2.85
C ALA A 67 -0.98 14.61 -2.43
N GLY A 68 -0.67 13.99 -1.29
CA GLY A 68 -1.27 12.73 -0.85
C GLY A 68 -0.89 11.58 -1.78
N LYS A 69 0.39 11.48 -2.16
CA LYS A 69 0.89 10.49 -3.12
C LYS A 69 2.06 9.70 -2.58
N ILE A 70 1.95 8.37 -2.64
CA ILE A 70 2.97 7.41 -2.28
C ILE A 70 3.52 6.83 -3.58
N TYR A 71 4.80 7.07 -3.85
CA TYR A 71 5.47 6.61 -5.06
C TYR A 71 6.19 5.28 -4.79
N LEU A 72 6.00 4.31 -5.68
CA LEU A 72 6.65 3.02 -5.63
C LEU A 72 7.91 3.00 -6.50
N THR A 73 8.87 2.14 -6.15
CA THR A 73 10.08 1.88 -6.95
C THR A 73 9.81 1.04 -8.20
N GLU A 74 8.63 0.43 -8.32
CA GLU A 74 8.28 -0.54 -9.38
C GLU A 74 7.19 -0.02 -10.32
N THR A 75 7.23 -0.47 -11.58
CA THR A 75 6.24 -0.11 -12.62
C THR A 75 4.96 -0.94 -12.50
N LEU A 76 3.86 -0.47 -13.11
CA LEU A 76 2.59 -1.22 -13.12
C LEU A 76 2.75 -2.63 -13.68
N HIS A 77 3.50 -2.77 -14.78
CA HIS A 77 3.75 -4.08 -15.39
C HIS A 77 4.40 -5.07 -14.40
N LYS A 78 5.35 -4.59 -13.59
CA LYS A 78 6.00 -5.41 -12.57
C LYS A 78 5.02 -5.75 -11.45
N VAL A 79 4.25 -4.76 -10.96
CA VAL A 79 3.21 -4.98 -9.94
C VAL A 79 2.19 -6.02 -10.38
N GLN A 80 1.74 -5.99 -11.63
CA GLN A 80 0.80 -6.98 -12.19
C GLN A 80 1.40 -8.39 -12.30
N GLY A 81 2.71 -8.49 -12.51
CA GLY A 81 3.44 -9.76 -12.52
C GLY A 81 3.72 -10.31 -11.13
N GLU A 82 3.73 -9.45 -10.12
CA GLU A 82 3.81 -9.85 -8.72
C GLU A 82 2.43 -10.28 -8.22
N THR A 83 2.34 -11.35 -7.43
CA THR A 83 1.05 -11.88 -6.93
C THR A 83 0.51 -11.08 -5.74
N TRP A 84 0.56 -9.75 -5.82
CA TRP A 84 0.16 -8.82 -4.76
C TRP A 84 -1.36 -8.61 -4.70
N ASP A 85 -2.10 -9.12 -5.68
CA ASP A 85 -3.57 -9.29 -5.66
C ASP A 85 -4.05 -10.31 -4.62
N ARG A 86 -3.12 -11.07 -4.01
CA ARG A 86 -3.41 -12.06 -2.97
C ARG A 86 -3.02 -11.54 -1.60
N ALA A 87 -3.94 -11.65 -0.65
CA ALA A 87 -3.64 -11.37 0.75
C ALA A 87 -2.48 -12.24 1.25
N PRO A 88 -1.41 -11.66 1.83
CA PRO A 88 -0.35 -12.42 2.48
C PRO A 88 -0.92 -13.33 3.57
N SER A 89 -0.30 -14.48 3.80
CA SER A 89 -0.79 -15.49 4.74
C SER A 89 -1.02 -14.95 6.16
N PHE A 90 -0.14 -14.06 6.64
CA PHE A 90 -0.27 -13.44 7.95
C PHE A 90 -1.46 -12.46 8.03
N VAL A 91 -1.82 -11.81 6.92
CA VAL A 91 -3.03 -10.97 6.83
C VAL A 91 -4.28 -11.85 6.81
N ALA A 92 -4.31 -12.86 5.93
CA ALA A 92 -5.42 -13.81 5.83
C ALA A 92 -5.68 -14.56 7.15
N GLY A 93 -4.60 -14.92 7.86
CA GLY A 93 -4.63 -15.58 9.16
C GLY A 93 -4.89 -14.63 10.35
N ARG A 94 -5.12 -13.33 10.12
CA ARG A 94 -5.32 -12.30 11.17
C ARG A 94 -4.18 -12.22 12.18
N LYS A 95 -2.94 -12.44 11.72
CA LYS A 95 -1.69 -12.36 12.50
C LYS A 95 -0.93 -11.06 12.22
N SER A 96 -1.65 -10.02 11.82
CA SER A 96 -1.10 -8.68 11.61
C SER A 96 -1.59 -7.72 12.68
N ARG A 97 -0.73 -6.84 13.17
CA ARG A 97 -1.19 -5.61 13.82
C ARG A 97 -1.67 -4.65 12.74
N LEU A 98 -2.90 -4.18 12.86
CA LEU A 98 -3.48 -3.22 11.94
C LEU A 98 -3.13 -1.79 12.37
N GLU A 99 -2.66 -0.98 11.43
CA GLU A 99 -2.55 0.46 11.59
C GLU A 99 -3.63 1.14 10.74
N GLU A 100 -4.64 1.68 11.44
CA GLU A 100 -5.64 2.55 10.83
C GLU A 100 -5.05 3.93 10.61
N LEU A 101 -5.26 4.48 9.42
CA LEU A 101 -4.67 5.74 8.99
C LEU A 101 -5.61 6.91 9.27
N PRO A 102 -5.07 8.09 9.63
CA PRO A 102 -5.88 9.29 9.74
C PRO A 102 -6.47 9.67 8.38
N LEU A 103 -7.65 10.27 8.38
CA LEU A 103 -8.21 10.85 7.14
C LEU A 103 -7.33 12.02 6.69
N GLY A 104 -7.06 12.08 5.39
CA GLY A 104 -6.50 13.29 4.79
C GLY A 104 -7.49 14.45 4.91
N SER A 105 -6.97 15.68 4.90
CA SER A 105 -7.82 16.88 4.87
C SER A 105 -8.57 16.94 3.54
N HIS A 106 -9.76 16.33 3.45
CA HIS A 106 -10.59 16.46 2.26
C HIS A 106 -10.96 17.93 2.04
N ARG A 107 -10.66 18.46 0.85
CA ARG A 107 -11.45 19.55 0.29
C ARG A 107 -12.91 19.12 0.36
N SER A 108 -13.70 19.85 1.13
CA SER A 108 -15.15 19.67 1.24
C SER A 108 -15.76 19.70 -0.16
N LEU A 109 -16.18 18.55 -0.69
CA LEU A 109 -17.01 18.49 -1.89
C LEU A 109 -18.46 18.69 -1.47
N LEU A 110 -18.78 19.91 -1.03
CA LEU A 110 -20.15 20.42 -0.96
C LEU A 110 -20.12 21.90 -1.37
N SER A 111 -20.31 22.14 -2.67
CA SER A 111 -20.81 23.40 -3.23
C SER A 111 -21.71 23.07 -4.42
#